data_AF-A0A352DSQ0-F1
#
_entry.id   AF-A0A352DSQ0-F1
#
_cell.length_a   1.000
_cell.length_b   1.000
_cell.length_c   1.000
_cell.angle_alpha   90.00
_cell.angle_beta   90.00
_cell.angle_gamma   90.00
#
_symmetry.space_group_name_H-M   'P 1'
#
loop_
_entity.id
_entity.type
_entity.pdbx_description
1 polymer ?
#
loop_
_entity_poly.entity_id
_entity_poly.type
_entity_poly.pdbx_seq_one_letter_code
_entity_poly.pdbx_strand_id
1 'polypeptide(L)'
;TFDFADSWLPRGKPAVLHVGTLATIVAPGCHALERWAAGLDVPVVYDPNVRPSVLGDRGRYREIVERWVAISDVVKLSVDDLRWLHPECHDVPGDVGVARAMLGQGPSLVVITRGEAGLVGISSDRVIEVPAVATAVVDTVGAGDTVGAVLLEAIIAHGLAGLCGPRLEETLARAARAAAITCSRAGAQPPWADELHSATPSPSHLA
;
A
#
# COMPACT_ATOMS: atom_id res chain seq x y z
N THR A 1 19.85 -7.29 11.17
CA THR A 1 19.38 -8.38 10.27
C THR A 1 18.01 -8.81 10.75
N PHE A 2 17.10 -9.10 9.82
CA PHE A 2 15.88 -9.83 10.15
C PHE A 2 16.21 -11.32 10.10
N ASP A 3 16.30 -11.95 11.26
CA ASP A 3 16.66 -13.36 11.41
C ASP A 3 15.55 -14.11 12.15
N PHE A 4 14.33 -14.00 11.64
CA PHE A 4 13.20 -14.74 12.19
C PHE A 4 13.16 -16.13 11.55
N ALA A 5 13.04 -17.15 12.41
CA ALA A 5 12.83 -18.54 11.99
C ALA A 5 11.34 -18.81 11.74
N ASP A 6 11.02 -19.87 10.99
CA ASP A 6 9.63 -20.29 10.73
C ASP A 6 8.80 -20.41 12.02
N SER A 7 9.43 -20.79 13.13
CA SER A 7 8.79 -20.89 14.45
C SER A 7 8.28 -19.57 15.04
N TRP A 8 8.75 -18.42 14.53
CA TRP A 8 8.35 -17.08 15.00
C TRP A 8 7.17 -16.52 14.18
N LEU A 9 6.86 -17.12 13.04
CA LEU A 9 5.78 -16.66 12.19
C LEU A 9 4.41 -16.97 12.82
N PRO A 10 3.41 -16.11 12.62
CA PRO A 10 2.09 -16.29 13.21
C PRO A 10 1.49 -17.65 12.87
N ARG A 11 0.83 -18.26 13.86
CA ARG A 11 0.02 -19.48 13.69
C ARG A 11 -1.45 -19.10 13.55
N GLY A 12 -2.18 -19.84 12.72
CA GLY A 12 -3.60 -19.61 12.45
C GLY A 12 -3.84 -18.94 11.10
N LYS A 13 -5.11 -18.66 10.80
CA LYS A 13 -5.56 -18.05 9.54
C LYS A 13 -6.01 -16.61 9.80
N PRO A 14 -5.19 -15.58 9.49
CA PRO A 14 -5.62 -14.19 9.62
C PRO A 14 -6.74 -13.87 8.62
N ALA A 15 -7.46 -12.77 8.82
CA ALA A 15 -8.45 -12.31 7.84
C ALA A 15 -7.80 -11.75 6.56
N VAL A 16 -6.63 -11.15 6.70
CA VAL A 16 -5.82 -10.54 5.64
C VAL A 16 -4.36 -10.50 6.11
N LEU A 17 -3.40 -10.64 5.19
CA LEU A 17 -1.98 -10.39 5.42
C LEU A 17 -1.60 -9.03 4.82
N HIS A 18 -0.99 -8.15 5.61
CA HIS A 18 -0.27 -6.99 5.11
C HIS A 18 1.23 -7.21 5.30
N VAL A 19 2.01 -7.02 4.25
CA VAL A 19 3.45 -7.31 4.25
C VAL A 19 4.19 -6.30 3.38
N GLY A 20 5.44 -5.98 3.72
CA GLY A 20 6.15 -4.96 2.97
C GLY A 20 7.52 -4.55 3.50
N THR A 21 8.06 -3.51 2.87
CA THR A 21 9.27 -2.79 3.27
C THR A 21 10.49 -3.68 3.53
N LEU A 22 11.27 -3.37 4.55
CA LEU A 22 12.51 -4.06 4.90
C LEU A 22 12.31 -5.57 5.19
N ALA A 23 11.13 -5.98 5.67
CA ALA A 23 10.85 -7.37 5.99
C ALA A 23 10.83 -8.28 4.74
N THR A 24 10.52 -7.72 3.57
CA THR A 24 10.45 -8.47 2.31
C THR A 24 11.78 -8.53 1.57
N ILE A 25 12.79 -7.74 1.97
CA ILE A 25 14.08 -7.64 1.25
C ILE A 25 15.30 -8.09 2.08
N VAL A 26 15.27 -7.96 3.40
CA VAL A 26 16.45 -8.23 4.24
C VAL A 26 16.54 -9.71 4.59
N ALA A 27 17.57 -10.36 4.06
CA ALA A 27 17.89 -11.76 4.33
C ALA A 27 18.49 -11.97 5.74
N PRO A 28 18.38 -13.19 6.30
CA PRO A 28 17.70 -14.37 5.74
C PRO A 28 16.17 -14.36 5.92
N GLY A 29 15.64 -13.52 6.82
CA GLY A 29 14.25 -13.52 7.23
C GLY A 29 13.28 -13.40 6.06
N CYS A 30 13.55 -12.52 5.09
CA CYS A 30 12.67 -12.33 3.93
C CYS A 30 12.29 -13.64 3.21
N HIS A 31 13.21 -14.62 3.13
CA HIS A 31 12.93 -15.91 2.50
C HIS A 31 11.97 -16.78 3.32
N ALA A 32 12.05 -16.74 4.65
CA ALA A 32 11.11 -17.45 5.52
C ALA A 32 9.71 -16.82 5.45
N LEU A 33 9.66 -15.48 5.44
CA LEU A 33 8.42 -14.72 5.30
C LEU A 33 7.73 -15.03 3.97
N GLU A 34 8.48 -15.02 2.87
CA GLU A 34 7.97 -15.29 1.51
C GLU A 34 7.36 -16.71 1.42
N ARG A 35 8.07 -17.74 1.91
CA ARG A 35 7.55 -19.13 1.92
C ARG A 35 6.28 -19.27 2.75
N TRP A 36 6.22 -18.63 3.91
CA TRP A 36 5.05 -18.67 4.77
C TRP A 36 3.86 -17.95 4.15
N ALA A 37 4.07 -16.74 3.64
CA ALA A 37 3.03 -15.94 2.99
C ALA A 37 2.43 -16.66 1.77
N ALA A 38 3.29 -17.28 0.94
CA ALA A 38 2.86 -18.05 -0.24
C ALA A 38 2.01 -19.29 0.11
N GLY A 39 2.06 -19.76 1.35
CA GLY A 39 1.24 -20.88 1.84
C GLY A 39 -0.10 -20.46 2.46
N LEU A 40 -0.38 -19.16 2.56
CA LEU A 40 -1.63 -18.68 3.15
C LEU A 40 -2.75 -18.64 2.11
N ASP A 41 -3.94 -19.05 2.54
CA ASP A 41 -5.19 -18.95 1.76
C ASP A 41 -6.02 -17.76 2.27
N VAL A 42 -5.44 -16.56 2.24
CA VAL A 42 -6.01 -15.30 2.73
C VAL A 42 -5.61 -14.17 1.79
N PRO A 43 -6.38 -13.06 1.70
CA PRO A 43 -5.96 -11.91 0.92
C PRO A 43 -4.59 -11.38 1.38
N VAL A 44 -3.68 -11.14 0.45
CA VAL A 44 -2.35 -10.58 0.67
C VAL A 44 -2.26 -9.18 0.08
N VAL A 45 -1.98 -8.19 0.93
CA VAL A 45 -1.71 -6.81 0.54
C VAL A 45 -0.21 -6.55 0.71
N TYR A 46 0.46 -6.28 -0.41
CA TYR A 46 1.89 -6.02 -0.44
C TYR A 46 2.21 -4.54 -0.65
N ASP A 47 3.05 -3.98 0.21
CA ASP A 47 3.62 -2.64 0.07
C ASP A 47 5.16 -2.72 -0.03
N PRO A 48 5.75 -2.60 -1.23
CA PRO A 48 7.21 -2.59 -1.39
C PRO A 48 7.91 -1.56 -0.51
N ASN A 49 7.30 -0.37 -0.36
CA ASN A 49 7.80 0.78 0.40
C ASN A 49 9.33 0.92 0.28
N VAL A 50 9.79 1.25 -0.93
CA VAL A 50 11.17 1.05 -1.40
C VAL A 50 12.16 1.80 -0.52
N ARG A 51 13.27 1.13 -0.18
CA ARG A 51 14.38 1.70 0.61
C ARG A 51 15.71 1.44 -0.08
N PRO A 52 16.11 2.31 -1.04
CA PRO A 52 17.35 2.13 -1.80
C PRO A 52 18.60 2.19 -0.91
N SER A 53 18.51 2.84 0.25
CA SER A 53 19.58 2.88 1.26
C SER A 53 19.88 1.52 1.88
N VAL A 54 18.95 0.56 1.82
CA VAL A 54 19.15 -0.80 2.33
C VAL A 54 19.56 -1.76 1.21
N LEU A 55 18.96 -1.63 0.03
CA LEU A 55 19.33 -2.39 -1.17
C LEU A 55 19.39 -1.43 -2.36
N GLY A 56 20.60 -1.00 -2.72
CA GLY A 56 20.84 -0.05 -3.82
C GLY A 56 20.81 -0.68 -5.21
N ASP A 57 20.93 -2.01 -5.30
CA ASP A 57 20.80 -2.73 -6.57
C ASP A 57 19.34 -2.81 -6.99
N ARG A 58 18.96 -1.93 -7.92
CA ARG A 58 17.60 -1.84 -8.45
C ARG A 58 17.14 -3.11 -9.16
N GLY A 59 18.02 -3.78 -9.92
CA GLY A 59 17.66 -5.00 -10.65
C GLY A 59 17.25 -6.09 -9.68
N ARG A 60 18.09 -6.32 -8.66
CA ARG A 60 17.78 -7.25 -7.58
C ARG A 60 16.54 -6.86 -6.78
N TYR A 61 16.32 -5.56 -6.55
CA TYR A 61 15.13 -5.09 -5.84
C TYR A 61 13.85 -5.40 -6.65
N ARG A 62 13.87 -5.16 -7.97
CA ARG A 62 12.76 -5.51 -8.87
C ARG A 62 12.47 -7.01 -8.83
N GLU A 63 13.49 -7.87 -8.92
CA GLU A 63 13.30 -9.32 -8.82
C GLU A 63 12.61 -9.72 -7.50
N ILE A 64 12.93 -9.07 -6.39
CA ILE A 64 12.25 -9.31 -5.11
C ILE A 64 10.81 -8.82 -5.14
N VAL A 65 10.57 -7.61 -5.64
CA VAL A 65 9.22 -7.04 -5.78
C VAL A 65 8.35 -7.93 -6.65
N GLU A 66 8.85 -8.40 -7.80
CA GLU A 66 8.11 -9.26 -8.73
C GLU A 66 7.70 -10.59 -8.08
N ARG A 67 8.56 -11.22 -7.26
CA ARG A 67 8.17 -12.43 -6.51
C ARG A 67 7.05 -12.16 -5.51
N TRP A 68 7.12 -11.04 -4.79
CA TRP A 68 6.05 -10.66 -3.85
C TRP A 68 4.75 -10.29 -4.57
N VAL A 69 4.83 -9.57 -5.69
CA VAL A 69 3.68 -9.26 -6.54
C VAL A 69 2.98 -10.56 -6.97
N ALA A 70 3.71 -11.58 -7.39
CA ALA A 70 3.15 -12.85 -7.87
C ALA A 70 2.36 -13.64 -6.81
N ILE A 71 2.58 -13.39 -5.52
CA ILE A 71 1.84 -14.03 -4.41
C ILE A 71 0.87 -13.07 -3.70
N SER A 72 0.68 -11.87 -4.24
CA SER A 72 -0.17 -10.83 -3.65
C SER A 72 -1.48 -10.67 -4.40
N ASP A 73 -2.53 -10.29 -3.68
CA ASP A 73 -3.84 -9.98 -4.25
C ASP A 73 -4.06 -8.49 -4.49
N VAL A 74 -3.39 -7.66 -3.68
CA VAL A 74 -3.36 -6.20 -3.78
C VAL A 74 -1.92 -5.72 -3.66
N VAL A 75 -1.50 -4.81 -4.54
CA VAL A 75 -0.23 -4.10 -4.40
C VAL A 75 -0.52 -2.64 -4.12
N LYS A 76 0.02 -2.09 -3.04
CA LYS A 76 -0.03 -0.66 -2.75
C LYS A 76 1.39 -0.12 -2.80
N LEU A 77 1.61 0.95 -3.55
CA LEU A 77 2.94 1.56 -3.67
C LEU A 77 2.82 3.06 -3.93
N SER A 78 3.89 3.80 -3.70
CA SER A 78 3.95 5.20 -4.11
C SER A 78 4.39 5.35 -5.57
N VAL A 79 4.09 6.51 -6.15
CA VAL A 79 4.63 6.87 -7.46
C VAL A 79 6.17 6.93 -7.45
N ASP A 80 6.78 7.27 -6.30
CA ASP A 80 8.23 7.29 -6.15
C ASP A 80 8.82 5.88 -6.13
N ASP A 81 8.14 4.92 -5.48
CA ASP A 81 8.51 3.50 -5.53
C ASP A 81 8.46 3.00 -6.98
N LEU A 82 7.35 3.30 -7.68
CA LEU A 82 7.14 2.88 -9.06
C LEU A 82 8.23 3.43 -9.97
N ARG A 83 8.50 4.74 -9.90
CA ARG A 83 9.54 5.42 -10.69
C ARG A 83 10.95 4.98 -10.35
N TRP A 84 11.20 4.60 -9.09
CA TRP A 84 12.50 4.05 -8.73
C TRP A 84 12.69 2.65 -9.31
N LEU A 85 11.66 1.80 -9.27
CA LEU A 85 11.69 0.45 -9.83
C LEU A 85 11.73 0.47 -11.37
N HIS A 86 10.97 1.38 -11.98
CA HIS A 86 10.77 1.50 -13.42
C HIS A 86 11.12 2.93 -13.89
N PRO A 87 12.41 3.31 -13.87
CA PRO A 87 12.84 4.67 -14.26
C PRO A 87 12.54 5.01 -15.73
N GLU A 88 12.28 4.00 -16.55
CA GLU A 88 11.77 4.17 -17.92
C GLU A 88 10.37 4.81 -17.97
N CYS A 89 9.56 4.63 -16.92
CA CYS A 89 8.21 5.17 -16.79
C CYS A 89 8.23 6.45 -15.94
N HIS A 90 7.84 7.58 -16.54
CA HIS A 90 7.95 8.90 -15.89
C HIS A 90 6.70 9.76 -16.07
N ASP A 91 5.63 9.20 -16.61
CA ASP A 91 4.34 9.85 -16.83
C ASP A 91 3.18 8.96 -16.36
N VAL A 92 1.99 9.56 -16.25
CA VAL A 92 0.79 8.85 -15.77
C VAL A 92 0.45 7.63 -16.65
N PRO A 93 0.50 7.70 -18.00
CA PRO A 93 0.36 6.51 -18.84
C PRO A 93 1.35 5.39 -18.50
N GLY A 94 2.62 5.74 -18.26
CA GLY A 94 3.65 4.79 -17.83
C GLY A 94 3.32 4.15 -16.49
N ASP A 95 2.93 4.94 -15.48
CA ASP A 95 2.54 4.45 -14.15
C ASP A 95 1.40 3.43 -14.25
N VAL A 96 0.37 3.72 -15.05
CA VAL A 96 -0.76 2.80 -15.30
C VAL A 96 -0.31 1.55 -16.07
N GLY A 97 0.61 1.70 -17.03
CA GLY A 97 1.18 0.58 -17.78
C GLY A 97 1.90 -0.43 -16.89
N VAL A 98 2.75 0.07 -15.97
CA VAL A 98 3.44 -0.77 -14.97
C VAL A 98 2.43 -1.44 -14.05
N ALA A 99 1.43 -0.70 -13.55
CA ALA A 99 0.38 -1.28 -12.72
C ALA A 99 -0.38 -2.40 -13.43
N ARG A 100 -0.70 -2.24 -14.72
CA ARG A 100 -1.33 -3.30 -15.52
C ARG A 100 -0.43 -4.51 -15.72
N ALA A 101 0.89 -4.31 -15.86
CA ALA A 101 1.84 -5.41 -15.91
C ALA A 101 1.91 -6.16 -14.57
N MET A 102 1.78 -5.47 -13.43
CA MET A 102 1.65 -6.11 -12.12
C MET A 102 0.35 -6.92 -12.01
N LEU A 103 -0.79 -6.38 -12.45
CA LEU A 103 -2.07 -7.11 -12.47
C LEU A 103 -1.97 -8.43 -13.27
N GLY A 104 -1.20 -8.44 -14.36
CA GLY A 104 -0.95 -9.64 -15.15
C GLY A 104 -0.15 -10.75 -14.44
N GLN A 105 0.40 -10.48 -13.26
CA GLN A 105 1.20 -11.44 -12.48
C GLN A 105 0.43 -12.08 -11.32
N GLY A 106 -0.76 -11.58 -10.97
CA GLY A 106 -1.54 -12.14 -9.85
C GLY A 106 -2.53 -11.16 -9.22
N PRO A 107 -2.09 -9.96 -8.77
CA PRO A 107 -2.96 -9.03 -8.07
C PRO A 107 -4.19 -8.64 -8.89
N SER A 108 -5.32 -8.50 -8.19
CA SER A 108 -6.56 -8.00 -8.76
C SER A 108 -6.68 -6.46 -8.68
N LEU A 109 -5.85 -5.84 -7.84
CA LEU A 109 -5.86 -4.40 -7.57
C LEU A 109 -4.44 -3.88 -7.33
N VAL A 110 -4.11 -2.76 -7.98
CA VAL A 110 -2.92 -1.95 -7.66
C VAL A 110 -3.38 -0.57 -7.22
N VAL A 111 -2.88 -0.09 -6.10
CA VAL A 111 -3.15 1.27 -5.58
C VAL A 111 -1.87 2.08 -5.56
N ILE A 112 -1.84 3.18 -6.31
CA ILE A 112 -0.70 4.09 -6.39
C ILE A 112 -1.01 5.37 -5.60
N THR A 113 -0.16 5.72 -4.64
CA THR A 113 -0.20 7.03 -3.97
C THR A 113 0.65 8.06 -4.71
N ARG A 114 0.06 9.20 -5.10
CA ARG A 114 0.70 10.25 -5.92
C ARG A 114 0.88 11.58 -5.16
N GLY A 115 0.98 11.54 -3.83
CA GLY A 115 1.11 12.73 -2.99
C GLY A 115 -0.07 13.69 -3.18
N GLU A 116 0.23 14.95 -3.55
CA GLU A 116 -0.79 15.99 -3.80
C GLU A 116 -1.72 15.70 -4.99
N ALA A 117 -1.34 14.79 -5.90
CA ALA A 117 -2.21 14.33 -6.98
C ALA A 117 -3.17 13.21 -6.56
N GLY A 118 -3.17 12.82 -5.28
CA GLY A 118 -4.11 11.87 -4.69
C GLY A 118 -3.75 10.41 -4.93
N LEU A 119 -4.75 9.60 -5.23
CA LEU A 119 -4.64 8.14 -5.33
C LEU A 119 -5.17 7.65 -6.67
N VAL A 120 -4.61 6.54 -7.15
CA VAL A 120 -5.16 5.79 -8.29
C VAL A 120 -5.32 4.32 -7.90
N GLY A 121 -6.52 3.78 -8.06
CA GLY A 121 -6.77 2.34 -8.03
C GLY A 121 -6.89 1.79 -9.45
N ILE A 122 -6.16 0.72 -9.76
CA ILE A 122 -6.16 0.06 -11.06
C ILE A 122 -6.58 -1.40 -10.88
N SER A 123 -7.65 -1.80 -11.55
CA SER A 123 -8.09 -3.19 -11.71
C SER A 123 -8.00 -3.62 -13.17
N SER A 124 -8.35 -4.87 -13.47
CA SER A 124 -8.36 -5.39 -14.84
C SER A 124 -9.22 -4.54 -15.79
N ASP A 125 -10.38 -4.07 -15.31
CA ASP A 125 -11.40 -3.37 -16.09
C ASP A 125 -11.44 -1.85 -15.87
N ARG A 126 -10.83 -1.32 -14.80
CA ARG A 126 -11.02 0.09 -14.38
C ARG A 126 -9.74 0.76 -13.91
N VAL A 127 -9.74 2.09 -14.06
CA VAL A 127 -8.81 3.01 -13.42
C VAL A 127 -9.68 4.02 -12.68
N ILE A 128 -9.50 4.12 -11.36
CA ILE A 128 -10.24 5.02 -10.49
C ILE A 128 -9.25 6.02 -9.91
N GLU A 129 -9.45 7.30 -10.20
CA GLU A 129 -8.62 8.38 -9.68
C GLU A 129 -9.39 9.16 -8.61
N VAL A 130 -8.74 9.39 -7.46
CA VAL A 130 -9.29 10.17 -6.36
C VAL A 130 -8.32 11.31 -6.07
N PRO A 131 -8.77 12.58 -6.07
CA PRO A 131 -7.90 13.71 -5.77
C PRO A 131 -7.45 13.68 -4.30
N ALA A 132 -6.27 14.26 -4.03
CA ALA A 132 -5.86 14.48 -2.65
C ALA A 132 -6.82 15.44 -1.95
N VAL A 133 -6.97 15.28 -0.63
CA VAL A 133 -7.67 16.26 0.20
C VAL A 133 -6.67 17.34 0.60
N ALA A 134 -6.97 18.59 0.27
CA ALA A 134 -6.12 19.72 0.64
C ALA A 134 -5.98 19.83 2.16
N THR A 135 -4.74 19.98 2.64
CA THR A 135 -4.40 20.03 4.05
C THR A 135 -3.15 20.87 4.28
N ALA A 136 -2.96 21.39 5.49
CA ALA A 136 -1.69 22.02 5.87
C ALA A 136 -0.68 20.91 6.20
N VAL A 137 0.22 20.62 5.27
CA VAL A 137 1.22 19.54 5.44
C VAL A 137 2.24 19.92 6.51
N VAL A 138 2.33 19.11 7.55
CA VAL A 138 3.31 19.21 8.65
C VAL A 138 4.39 18.14 8.49
N ASP A 139 3.99 16.91 8.21
CA ASP A 139 4.86 15.74 8.00
C ASP A 139 4.17 14.82 6.99
N THR A 140 4.89 13.90 6.35
CA THR A 140 4.29 12.88 5.44
C THR A 140 4.49 11.46 5.96
N VAL A 141 5.24 11.31 7.07
CA VAL A 141 5.50 10.03 7.72
C VAL A 141 4.18 9.34 8.08
N GLY A 142 4.01 8.09 7.64
CA GLY A 142 2.83 7.27 7.93
C GLY A 142 1.62 7.52 7.01
N ALA A 143 1.65 8.49 6.10
CA ALA A 143 0.54 8.72 5.18
C ALA A 143 0.28 7.51 4.26
N GLY A 144 1.37 6.91 3.75
CA GLY A 144 1.31 5.67 2.98
C GLY A 144 0.73 4.51 3.78
N ASP A 145 1.20 4.29 4.99
CA ASP A 145 0.70 3.23 5.89
C ASP A 145 -0.78 3.43 6.22
N THR A 146 -1.21 4.68 6.37
CA THR A 146 -2.61 5.04 6.61
C THR A 146 -3.52 4.67 5.43
N VAL A 147 -3.06 4.88 4.20
CA VAL A 147 -3.77 4.38 3.00
C VAL A 147 -3.87 2.85 3.03
N GLY A 148 -2.76 2.17 3.38
CA GLY A 148 -2.75 0.71 3.54
C GLY A 148 -3.76 0.22 4.58
N ALA A 149 -3.81 0.87 5.75
CA ALA A 149 -4.76 0.54 6.81
C ALA A 149 -6.23 0.67 6.37
N VAL A 150 -6.58 1.71 5.61
CA VAL A 150 -7.94 1.87 5.08
C VAL A 150 -8.29 0.79 4.04
N LEU A 151 -7.32 0.38 3.20
CA LEU A 151 -7.53 -0.75 2.28
C LEU A 151 -7.77 -2.06 3.04
N LEU A 152 -6.98 -2.32 4.10
CA LEU A 152 -7.15 -3.50 4.95
C LEU A 152 -8.50 -3.50 5.66
N GLU A 153 -8.93 -2.36 6.21
CA GLU A 153 -10.27 -2.19 6.82
C GLU A 153 -11.36 -2.59 5.82
N ALA A 154 -11.29 -2.09 4.59
CA ALA A 154 -12.27 -2.38 3.55
C ALA A 154 -12.26 -3.86 3.12
N ILE A 155 -11.08 -4.48 2.99
CA ILE A 155 -10.94 -5.91 2.68
C ILE A 155 -11.54 -6.76 3.79
N ILE A 156 -11.29 -6.42 5.05
CA ILE A 156 -11.86 -7.14 6.20
C ILE A 156 -13.39 -7.00 6.24
N ALA A 157 -13.91 -5.80 6.00
CA ALA A 157 -15.34 -5.51 6.10
C ALA A 157 -16.17 -6.08 4.93
N HIS A 158 -15.59 -6.13 3.73
CA HIS A 158 -16.34 -6.38 2.49
C HIS A 158 -15.79 -7.54 1.65
N GLY A 159 -14.65 -8.11 2.04
CA GLY A 159 -13.88 -9.04 1.21
C GLY A 159 -13.22 -8.34 0.03
N LEU A 160 -12.15 -8.93 -0.48
CA LEU A 160 -11.43 -8.39 -1.65
C LEU A 160 -12.34 -8.24 -2.87
N ALA A 161 -13.17 -9.26 -3.17
CA ALA A 161 -14.11 -9.22 -4.30
C ALA A 161 -15.16 -8.10 -4.17
N GLY A 162 -15.45 -7.64 -2.96
CA GLY A 162 -16.35 -6.52 -2.70
C GLY A 162 -15.72 -5.16 -2.98
N LEU A 163 -14.38 -5.08 -3.05
CA LEU A 163 -13.63 -3.84 -3.26
C LEU A 163 -13.56 -3.48 -4.75
N CYS A 164 -14.71 -3.24 -5.36
CA CYS A 164 -14.86 -2.92 -6.78
C CYS A 164 -15.85 -1.77 -7.01
N GLY A 165 -15.78 -1.18 -8.22
CA GLY A 165 -16.71 -0.14 -8.65
C GLY A 165 -16.83 1.02 -7.64
N PRO A 166 -18.06 1.43 -7.26
CA PRO A 166 -18.27 2.53 -6.31
C PRO A 166 -17.59 2.33 -4.96
N ARG A 167 -17.50 1.09 -4.47
CA ARG A 167 -16.89 0.82 -3.15
C ARG A 167 -15.39 1.08 -3.15
N LEU A 168 -14.70 0.73 -4.24
CA LEU A 168 -13.28 1.03 -4.38
C LEU A 168 -13.06 2.54 -4.41
N GLU A 169 -13.87 3.29 -5.16
CA GLU A 169 -13.82 4.76 -5.18
C GLU A 169 -14.04 5.38 -3.79
N GLU A 170 -15.09 4.95 -3.07
CA GLU A 170 -15.37 5.37 -1.70
C GLU A 170 -14.21 5.05 -0.74
N THR A 171 -13.63 3.86 -0.87
CA THR A 171 -12.49 3.42 -0.04
C THR A 171 -11.26 4.29 -0.32
N LEU A 172 -10.97 4.59 -1.59
CA LEU A 172 -9.86 5.47 -1.97
C LEU A 172 -10.13 6.91 -1.51
N ALA A 173 -11.36 7.42 -1.60
CA ALA A 173 -11.73 8.73 -1.05
C ALA A 173 -11.54 8.81 0.46
N ARG A 174 -11.93 7.76 1.20
CA ARG A 174 -11.67 7.64 2.63
C ARG A 174 -10.17 7.59 2.92
N ALA A 175 -9.40 6.84 2.15
CA ALA A 175 -7.95 6.74 2.30
C ALA A 175 -7.24 8.07 2.03
N ALA A 176 -7.66 8.83 1.00
CA ALA A 176 -7.13 10.15 0.70
C ALA A 176 -7.38 11.15 1.84
N ARG A 177 -8.58 11.11 2.43
CA ARG A 177 -8.91 11.92 3.63
C ARG A 177 -8.06 11.53 4.83
N ALA A 178 -7.91 10.21 5.07
CA ALA A 178 -7.12 9.72 6.19
C ALA A 178 -5.64 10.09 6.07
N ALA A 179 -5.07 9.97 4.86
CA ALA A 179 -3.73 10.40 4.56
C ALA A 179 -3.56 11.91 4.77
N ALA A 180 -4.52 12.74 4.36
CA ALA A 180 -4.46 14.19 4.55
C ALA A 180 -4.48 14.61 6.03
N ILE A 181 -5.25 13.92 6.89
CA ILE A 181 -5.23 14.15 8.34
C ILE A 181 -3.88 13.70 8.94
N THR A 182 -3.36 12.57 8.48
CA THR A 182 -2.03 12.08 8.91
C THR A 182 -0.96 13.10 8.56
N CYS A 183 -1.01 13.64 7.32
CA CYS A 183 -0.04 14.62 6.88
C CYS A 183 -0.11 15.96 7.62
N SER A 184 -1.23 16.27 8.29
CA SER A 184 -1.38 17.52 9.05
C SER A 184 -0.81 17.45 10.47
N ARG A 185 -0.16 16.33 10.82
CA ARG A 185 0.37 16.04 12.17
C ARG A 185 1.84 15.68 12.06
N ALA A 186 2.59 15.86 13.14
CA ALA A 186 3.99 15.45 13.20
C ALA A 186 4.11 13.94 13.47
N GLY A 187 4.89 13.22 12.66
CA GLY A 187 5.03 11.77 12.72
C GLY A 187 3.80 10.99 12.24
N ALA A 188 3.88 9.65 12.34
CA ALA A 188 2.81 8.74 11.93
C ALA A 188 1.62 8.76 12.91
N GLN A 189 0.73 9.75 12.73
CA GLN A 189 -0.48 9.92 13.54
C GLN A 189 -1.74 9.80 12.67
N PRO A 190 -2.21 8.57 12.37
CA PRO A 190 -3.44 8.37 11.61
C PRO A 190 -4.68 8.90 12.34
N PRO A 191 -5.78 9.16 11.63
CA PRO A 191 -7.02 9.65 12.24
C PRO A 191 -7.74 8.60 13.08
N TRP A 192 -8.55 9.06 14.02
CA TRP A 192 -9.60 8.25 14.66
C TRP A 192 -10.82 8.13 13.74
N ALA A 193 -11.70 7.16 14.04
CA ALA A 193 -12.85 6.85 13.19
C ALA A 193 -13.83 8.03 13.05
N ASP A 194 -14.05 8.80 14.11
CA ASP A 194 -14.93 9.98 14.12
C ASP A 194 -14.37 11.15 13.28
N GLU A 195 -13.05 11.29 13.21
CA GLU A 195 -12.37 12.30 12.37
C GLU A 195 -12.54 12.05 10.86
N LEU A 196 -12.93 10.83 10.47
CA LEU A 196 -13.21 10.48 9.07
C LEU A 196 -14.66 10.72 8.66
N HIS A 197 -15.57 10.96 9.62
CA HIS A 197 -16.98 11.26 9.36
C HIS A 197 -17.27 12.76 9.30
N SER A 198 -16.41 13.59 9.89
CA SER A 198 -16.53 15.04 9.82
C SER A 198 -16.06 15.56 8.46
N ALA A 199 -16.93 16.31 7.78
CA ALA A 199 -16.63 16.92 6.47
C ALA A 199 -15.52 17.99 6.53
N THR A 200 -14.95 18.26 7.70
CA THR A 200 -13.95 19.30 7.94
C THR A 200 -13.08 18.88 9.13
N PRO A 201 -11.73 18.91 9.03
CA PRO A 201 -10.89 18.79 10.22
C PRO A 201 -11.19 19.97 11.14
N SER A 202 -11.68 19.67 12.35
CA SER A 202 -11.83 20.67 13.40
C SER A 202 -10.44 20.97 13.97
N PRO A 203 -9.97 22.23 14.02
CA PRO A 203 -8.70 22.55 14.63
C PRO A 203 -8.89 22.58 16.14
N SER A 204 -8.75 21.44 16.83
CA SER A 204 -8.40 21.38 18.27
C SER A 204 -8.47 19.96 18.82
N HIS A 205 -7.31 19.35 19.03
CA HIS A 205 -7.02 18.54 20.22
C HIS A 205 -5.51 18.56 20.46
N LEU A 206 -5.02 19.72 20.92
CA LEU A 206 -3.79 19.85 21.68
C LEU A 206 -4.19 20.46 23.02
N ALA A 207 -4.35 19.59 24.02
CA ALA A 207 -4.33 19.91 25.44
C ALA A 207 -3.57 18.77 26.14
#